data_AF-A0A9W3AIH6-F1
#
_entry.id   AF-A0A9W3AIH6-F1
#
_cell.length_a   1.000
_cell.length_b   1.000
_cell.length_c   1.000
_cell.angle_alpha   90.00
_cell.angle_beta   90.00
_cell.angle_gamma   90.00
#
_symmetry.space_group_name_H-M   'P 1'
#
loop_
_entity.id
_entity.type
_entity.pdbx_description
1 polymer ?
#
loop_
_entity_poly.entity_id
_entity_poly.type
_entity_poly.pdbx_seq_one_letter_code
_entity_poly.pdbx_strand_id
1 'polypeptide(L)'
;MKVLAVLVSLVSLVDCQNFTSPLRKSFDFNCPANHTIKRMTTFIKQKDTGIKIWCKFEKSTLKCALTDYMGHYVNPLNFTCPRGEVWSGMKSDYIDKLNKRKFKFYCCEVKNSKYFNCYNTPYQDSKEVKLKEGQVIERTRWYYETKNITKRHFRVCEVSQRHTNLNRLST
;
A
#
# COMPACT_ATOMS: atom_id res chain seq x y z
N MET A 1 -9.46 -51.64 17.58
CA MET A 1 -8.56 -50.76 16.78
C MET A 1 -9.11 -49.35 16.87
N LYS A 2 -8.44 -48.44 17.61
CA LYS A 2 -8.84 -47.03 17.70
C LYS A 2 -8.07 -46.28 16.62
N VAL A 3 -8.76 -45.82 15.58
CA VAL A 3 -8.18 -44.96 14.55
C VAL A 3 -7.99 -43.58 15.18
N LEU A 4 -6.74 -43.22 15.47
CA LEU A 4 -6.38 -41.85 15.84
C LEU A 4 -6.57 -40.97 14.59
N ALA A 5 -7.60 -40.14 14.60
CA ALA A 5 -7.76 -39.09 13.60
C ALA A 5 -6.68 -38.03 13.85
N VAL A 6 -5.62 -38.04 13.05
CA VAL A 6 -4.63 -36.96 13.02
C VAL A 6 -5.27 -35.78 12.31
N LEU A 7 -5.73 -34.79 13.09
CA LEU A 7 -6.12 -33.48 12.59
C LEU A 7 -4.86 -32.77 12.07
N VAL A 8 -4.57 -32.93 10.78
CA VAL A 8 -3.59 -32.10 10.09
C VAL A 8 -4.19 -30.70 9.97
N SER A 9 -3.84 -29.82 10.91
CA SER A 9 -4.11 -28.40 10.78
C SER A 9 -3.38 -27.89 9.54
N LEU A 10 -4.12 -27.58 8.48
CA LEU A 10 -3.65 -26.83 7.33
C LEU A 10 -3.14 -25.46 7.83
N VAL A 11 -1.85 -25.38 8.17
CA VAL A 11 -1.20 -24.09 8.34
C VAL A 11 -1.02 -23.52 6.93
N SER A 12 -2.00 -22.75 6.47
CA SER A 12 -1.89 -21.99 5.22
C SER A 12 -0.89 -20.86 5.43
N LEU A 13 0.41 -21.15 5.34
CA LEU A 13 1.46 -20.14 5.20
C LEU A 13 1.46 -19.61 3.77
N VAL A 14 0.47 -18.77 3.43
CA VAL A 14 0.50 -17.99 2.20
C VAL A 14 0.13 -16.55 2.52
N ASP A 15 1.06 -15.83 3.17
CA ASP A 15 0.89 -14.41 3.51
C ASP A 15 1.24 -13.50 2.30
N CYS A 16 0.56 -13.75 1.18
CA CYS A 16 0.59 -12.87 0.01
C CYS A 16 -0.84 -12.53 -0.38
N GLN A 17 -1.50 -11.70 0.44
CA GLN A 17 -2.80 -11.15 0.06
C GLN A 17 -2.64 -10.25 -1.16
N ASN A 18 -3.46 -10.54 -2.17
CA ASN A 18 -3.57 -9.73 -3.37
C ASN A 18 -5.01 -9.21 -3.48
N PHE A 19 -5.13 -8.00 -4.01
CA PHE A 19 -6.40 -7.31 -4.21
C PHE A 19 -6.46 -6.80 -5.64
N THR A 20 -7.63 -6.92 -6.25
CA THR A 20 -7.95 -6.30 -7.54
C THR A 20 -9.21 -5.48 -7.38
N SER A 21 -9.15 -4.19 -7.67
CA SER A 21 -10.30 -3.29 -7.56
C SER A 21 -11.43 -3.70 -8.51
N PRO A 22 -12.70 -3.63 -8.09
CA PRO A 22 -13.83 -3.77 -9.00
C PRO A 22 -13.87 -2.59 -9.99
N LEU A 23 -14.28 -2.84 -11.22
CA LEU A 23 -14.49 -1.80 -12.23
C LEU A 23 -15.81 -1.09 -12.00
N ARG A 24 -15.83 0.23 -12.25
CA ARG A 24 -17.00 1.11 -12.16
C ARG A 24 -17.75 0.98 -10.82
N LYS A 25 -17.00 0.70 -9.76
CA LYS A 25 -17.50 0.55 -8.38
C LYS A 25 -16.47 1.09 -7.41
N SER A 26 -16.97 1.61 -6.29
CA SER A 26 -16.14 2.00 -5.15
C SER A 26 -15.53 0.78 -4.48
N PHE A 27 -14.39 0.97 -3.82
CA PHE A 27 -13.76 -0.06 -3.01
C PHE A 27 -13.04 0.55 -1.81
N ASP A 28 -12.83 -0.27 -0.79
CA ASP A 28 -12.10 0.06 0.42
C ASP A 28 -11.18 -1.11 0.73
N PHE A 29 -9.87 -0.90 0.56
CA PHE A 29 -8.89 -1.97 0.76
C PHE A 29 -7.74 -1.49 1.62
N ASN A 30 -7.46 -2.25 2.68
CA ASN A 30 -6.28 -2.10 3.50
C ASN A 30 -5.55 -3.44 3.59
N CYS A 31 -4.23 -3.42 3.54
CA CYS A 31 -3.46 -4.59 3.91
C CYS A 31 -3.77 -4.99 5.37
N PRO A 32 -3.65 -6.29 5.72
CA PRO A 32 -3.88 -6.76 7.08
C PRO A 32 -3.00 -6.06 8.11
N ALA A 33 -3.32 -6.27 9.38
CA ALA A 33 -2.42 -5.89 10.45
C ALA A 33 -0.99 -6.43 10.20
N ASN A 34 0.01 -5.62 10.52
CA ASN A 34 1.44 -5.91 10.34
C ASN A 34 1.91 -6.02 8.88
N HIS A 35 1.07 -5.64 7.92
CA HIS A 35 1.39 -5.65 6.50
C HIS A 35 1.40 -4.25 5.89
N THR A 36 2.22 -4.08 4.87
CA THR A 36 2.26 -2.89 4.01
C THR A 36 2.19 -3.30 2.54
N ILE A 37 2.10 -2.33 1.64
CA ILE A 37 2.07 -2.58 0.19
C ILE A 37 3.43 -3.15 -0.25
N LYS A 38 3.43 -4.33 -0.86
CA LYS A 38 4.58 -4.94 -1.55
C LYS A 38 4.70 -4.44 -2.99
N ARG A 39 3.55 -4.39 -3.66
CA ARG A 39 3.45 -4.08 -5.08
C ARG A 39 2.12 -3.42 -5.33
N MET A 40 2.10 -2.46 -6.24
CA MET A 40 0.86 -1.91 -6.77
C MET A 40 1.00 -1.72 -8.27
N THR A 41 -0.01 -2.18 -9.01
CA THR A 41 -0.08 -1.96 -10.45
C THR A 41 -1.43 -1.40 -10.85
N THR A 42 -1.48 -0.77 -12.01
CA THR A 42 -2.73 -0.27 -12.58
C THR A 42 -2.95 -0.77 -13.99
N PHE A 43 -4.21 -0.93 -14.35
CA PHE A 43 -4.64 -1.43 -15.65
C PHE A 43 -5.86 -0.67 -16.12
N ILE A 44 -6.08 -0.58 -17.44
CA ILE A 44 -7.27 0.05 -18.01
C ILE A 44 -8.17 -1.05 -18.54
N LYS A 45 -9.43 -1.06 -18.11
CA LYS A 45 -10.46 -1.98 -18.62
C LYS A 45 -11.81 -1.26 -18.63
N GLN A 46 -12.56 -1.38 -19.73
CA GLN A 46 -13.89 -0.74 -19.87
C GLN A 46 -13.90 0.78 -19.61
N LYS A 47 -12.86 1.51 -20.08
CA LYS A 47 -12.67 2.95 -19.85
C LYS A 47 -12.60 3.36 -18.37
N ASP A 48 -12.23 2.42 -17.49
CA ASP A 48 -11.96 2.65 -16.07
C ASP A 48 -10.54 2.20 -15.72
N THR A 49 -9.95 2.85 -14.71
CA THR A 49 -8.61 2.55 -14.21
C THR A 49 -8.73 1.61 -13.02
N GLY A 50 -8.40 0.34 -13.25
CA GLY A 50 -8.29 -0.67 -12.21
C GLY A 50 -6.93 -0.65 -11.51
N ILE A 51 -6.92 -1.11 -10.26
CA ILE A 51 -5.76 -1.14 -9.37
C ILE A 51 -5.61 -2.56 -8.84
N LYS A 52 -4.37 -3.06 -8.81
CA LYS A 52 -4.00 -4.29 -8.12
C LYS A 52 -2.98 -3.98 -7.03
N ILE A 53 -3.17 -4.56 -5.86
CA ILE A 53 -2.29 -4.36 -4.70
C ILE A 53 -1.89 -5.74 -4.18
N TRP A 54 -0.61 -5.90 -3.84
CA TRP A 54 -0.11 -7.04 -3.10
C TRP A 54 0.45 -6.54 -1.77
N CYS A 55 0.20 -7.28 -0.70
CA CYS A 55 0.72 -6.97 0.61
C CYS A 55 2.00 -7.77 0.89
N LYS A 56 2.85 -7.23 1.76
CA LYS A 56 3.96 -7.93 2.40
C LYS A 56 3.92 -7.65 3.89
N PHE A 57 4.44 -8.59 4.66
CA PHE A 57 4.72 -8.37 6.07
C PHE A 57 5.80 -7.30 6.22
N GLU A 58 5.65 -6.39 7.17
CA GLU A 58 6.65 -5.33 7.47
C GLU A 58 7.04 -5.29 8.96
N LYS A 59 6.29 -5.96 9.85
CA LYS A 59 6.18 -5.79 11.32
C LYS A 59 5.01 -4.91 11.74
N SER A 60 4.83 -4.75 13.06
CA SER A 60 3.68 -4.11 13.69
C SER A 60 3.35 -2.75 13.08
N THR A 61 2.27 -2.74 12.29
CA THR A 61 1.62 -1.51 11.83
C THR A 61 0.64 -1.09 12.91
N LEU A 62 0.76 0.16 13.36
CA LEU A 62 -0.05 0.73 14.43
C LEU A 62 -0.72 2.01 13.93
N LYS A 63 -1.80 2.40 14.61
CA LYS A 63 -2.49 3.70 14.42
C LYS A 63 -2.83 4.00 12.95
N CYS A 64 -3.36 3.01 12.24
CA CYS A 64 -3.77 3.19 10.85
C CYS A 64 -4.95 4.14 10.74
N ALA A 65 -4.83 5.17 9.90
CA ALA A 65 -5.90 6.13 9.65
C ALA A 65 -6.15 6.27 8.15
N LEU A 66 -7.43 6.38 7.78
CA LEU A 66 -7.83 6.74 6.43
C LEU A 66 -7.74 8.25 6.27
N THR A 67 -7.15 8.69 5.16
CA THR A 67 -7.05 10.11 4.87
C THR A 67 -8.37 10.73 4.40
N ASP A 68 -8.39 12.05 4.25
CA ASP A 68 -9.37 12.71 3.38
C ASP A 68 -9.12 12.42 1.90
N TYR A 69 -10.05 12.84 1.04
CA TYR A 69 -9.89 12.65 -0.40
C TYR A 69 -8.70 13.45 -0.89
N MET A 70 -7.79 12.76 -1.55
CA MET A 70 -6.56 13.34 -2.06
C MET A 70 -6.78 13.75 -3.52
N GLY A 71 -6.62 15.05 -3.78
CA GLY A 71 -6.79 15.65 -5.10
C GLY A 71 -8.24 15.82 -5.55
N HIS A 72 -8.41 16.61 -6.61
CA HIS A 72 -9.67 16.80 -7.33
C HIS A 72 -9.52 16.27 -8.77
N TYR A 73 -10.62 16.01 -9.46
CA TYR A 73 -10.74 15.37 -10.79
C TYR A 73 -9.86 15.88 -11.95
N VAL A 74 -9.11 16.96 -11.72
CA VAL A 74 -8.28 17.71 -12.66
C VAL A 74 -6.92 18.11 -12.07
N ASN A 75 -6.73 18.01 -10.75
CA ASN A 75 -5.51 18.45 -10.10
C ASN A 75 -4.62 17.25 -9.77
N PRO A 76 -3.29 17.36 -9.99
CA PRO A 76 -2.38 16.29 -9.61
C PRO A 76 -2.52 15.97 -8.12
N LEU A 77 -2.61 14.67 -7.82
CA LEU A 77 -2.66 14.18 -6.45
C LEU A 77 -1.22 14.13 -5.94
N ASN A 78 -0.86 14.88 -4.92
CA ASN A 78 0.46 14.82 -4.29
C ASN A 78 0.27 14.65 -2.80
N PHE A 79 0.49 13.44 -2.30
CA PHE A 79 0.15 13.08 -0.93
C PHE A 79 1.27 12.30 -0.24
N THR A 80 1.66 12.79 0.93
CA THR A 80 2.61 12.14 1.85
C THR A 80 1.82 11.72 3.09
N CYS A 81 2.00 10.49 3.55
CA CYS A 81 1.43 10.10 4.84
C CYS A 81 2.00 10.98 5.97
N PRO A 82 1.14 11.45 6.89
CA PRO A 82 1.58 12.37 7.94
C PRO A 82 2.51 11.66 8.93
N ARG A 83 3.29 12.43 9.71
CA ARG A 83 4.08 11.94 10.85
C ARG A 83 5.06 10.78 10.57
N GLY A 84 5.52 10.62 9.33
CA GLY A 84 6.32 9.46 8.97
C GLY A 84 5.53 8.16 9.10
N GLU A 85 4.29 8.17 8.64
CA GLU A 85 3.50 6.96 8.40
C GLU A 85 3.75 6.44 6.97
N VAL A 86 3.30 5.21 6.70
CA VAL A 86 3.47 4.55 5.41
C VAL A 86 2.14 4.10 4.85
N TRP A 87 2.09 3.94 3.53
CA TRP A 87 0.94 3.40 2.84
C TRP A 87 0.71 1.92 3.18
N SER A 88 -0.49 1.63 3.68
CA SER A 88 -0.95 0.25 3.90
C SER A 88 -2.13 -0.12 3.00
N GLY A 89 -2.76 0.86 2.33
CA GLY A 89 -3.96 0.62 1.53
C GLY A 89 -4.53 1.87 0.88
N MET A 90 -5.69 1.71 0.25
CA MET A 90 -6.45 2.81 -0.32
C MET A 90 -7.95 2.53 -0.36
N LYS A 91 -8.72 3.62 -0.31
CA LYS A 91 -10.14 3.63 -0.64
C LYS A 91 -10.34 4.45 -1.91
N SER A 92 -11.22 3.98 -2.78
CA SER A 92 -11.60 4.73 -3.97
C SER A 92 -13.09 4.75 -4.13
N ASP A 93 -13.65 5.94 -4.38
CA ASP A 93 -15.04 6.04 -4.78
C ASP A 93 -15.14 6.28 -6.27
N TYR A 94 -15.99 5.50 -6.91
CA TYR A 94 -16.36 5.68 -8.30
C TYR A 94 -17.58 6.60 -8.40
N ILE A 95 -17.52 7.56 -9.30
CA ILE A 95 -18.58 8.56 -9.51
C ILE A 95 -19.13 8.37 -10.91
N ASP A 96 -20.28 7.70 -10.99
CA ASP A 96 -20.91 7.29 -12.25
C ASP A 96 -21.09 8.45 -13.22
N LYS A 97 -21.61 9.58 -12.75
CA LYS A 97 -21.89 10.78 -13.56
C LYS A 97 -20.66 11.35 -14.26
N LEU A 98 -19.47 11.15 -13.67
CA LEU A 98 -18.21 11.67 -14.19
C LEU A 98 -17.35 10.59 -14.85
N ASN A 99 -17.70 9.31 -14.69
CA ASN A 99 -16.84 8.16 -15.00
C ASN A 99 -15.41 8.35 -14.44
N LYS A 100 -15.32 8.81 -13.18
CA LYS A 100 -14.05 9.13 -12.51
C LYS A 100 -13.97 8.50 -11.13
N ARG A 101 -12.74 8.42 -10.62
CA ARG A 101 -12.42 7.94 -9.27
C ARG A 101 -11.79 9.03 -8.43
N LYS A 102 -12.19 9.13 -7.17
CA LYS A 102 -11.48 9.86 -6.11
C LYS A 102 -10.82 8.87 -5.16
N PHE A 103 -9.71 9.25 -4.54
CA PHE A 103 -8.87 8.34 -3.75
C PHE A 103 -8.62 8.88 -2.34
N LYS A 104 -8.60 7.97 -1.37
CA LYS A 104 -8.08 8.15 -0.01
C LYS A 104 -7.04 7.07 0.23
N PHE A 105 -6.09 7.31 1.12
CA PHE A 105 -5.04 6.35 1.43
C PHE A 105 -5.09 5.96 2.91
N TYR A 106 -4.77 4.70 3.20
CA TYR A 106 -4.51 4.29 4.57
C TYR A 106 -3.04 4.56 4.89
N CYS A 107 -2.82 5.32 5.95
CA CYS A 107 -1.50 5.61 6.51
C CYS A 107 -1.38 4.91 7.85
N CYS A 108 -0.31 4.14 8.05
CA CYS A 108 -0.01 3.46 9.31
C CYS A 108 1.38 3.84 9.82
N GLU A 109 1.54 3.90 11.14
CA GLU A 109 2.86 3.95 11.75
C GLU A 109 3.50 2.56 11.70
N VAL A 110 4.80 2.47 11.37
CA VAL A 110 5.57 1.23 11.56
C VAL A 110 6.32 1.34 12.89
N LYS A 111 6.04 0.42 13.82
CA LYS A 111 6.56 0.48 15.19
C LYS A 111 8.10 0.51 15.22
N ASN A 112 8.66 1.46 15.97
CA ASN A 112 10.11 1.60 16.21
C ASN A 112 10.97 1.77 14.95
N SER A 113 10.38 2.29 13.88
CA SER A 113 11.05 2.43 12.60
C SER A 113 11.52 3.86 12.33
N LYS A 114 12.64 3.98 11.60
CA LYS A 114 13.01 5.23 10.91
C LYS A 114 13.09 4.97 9.42
N TYR A 115 12.76 5.97 8.62
CA TYR A 115 12.88 5.87 7.17
C TYR A 115 14.11 6.60 6.68
N PHE A 116 14.85 5.94 5.80
CA PHE A 116 16.10 6.45 5.25
C PHE A 116 16.24 5.98 3.79
N ASN A 117 17.28 6.45 3.09
CA ASN A 117 17.55 6.09 1.69
C ASN A 117 16.33 6.26 0.76
N CYS A 118 15.57 7.33 0.95
CA CYS A 118 14.35 7.57 0.19
C CYS A 118 14.64 8.04 -1.24
N TYR A 119 13.98 7.44 -2.22
CA TYR A 119 14.06 7.83 -3.63
C TYR A 119 12.67 7.95 -4.26
N ASN A 120 12.55 8.72 -5.34
CA ASN A 120 11.32 8.76 -6.13
C ASN A 120 11.42 7.74 -7.27
N THR A 121 10.35 7.00 -7.55
CA THR A 121 10.30 6.08 -8.68
C THR A 121 10.44 6.83 -10.02
N PRO A 122 11.14 6.26 -11.01
CA PRO A 122 11.25 6.80 -12.36
C PRO A 122 9.88 7.01 -13.03
N TYR A 123 9.84 7.83 -14.08
CA TYR A 123 8.62 8.05 -14.90
C TYR A 123 8.16 6.79 -15.63
N GLN A 124 9.10 5.95 -16.04
CA GLN A 124 8.86 4.70 -16.78
C GLN A 124 8.09 3.67 -15.93
N ASP A 125 8.24 3.72 -14.60
CA ASP A 125 7.58 2.82 -13.65
C ASP A 125 6.21 3.34 -13.20
N SER A 126 5.64 4.30 -13.92
CA SER A 126 4.42 4.99 -13.48
C SER A 126 3.15 4.15 -13.37
N LYS A 127 3.16 2.94 -13.96
CA LYS A 127 2.05 1.98 -13.89
C LYS A 127 2.24 0.93 -12.80
N GLU A 128 3.43 0.84 -12.23
CA GLU A 128 3.81 -0.23 -11.30
C GLU A 128 4.88 0.24 -10.31
N VAL A 129 4.63 0.00 -9.02
CA VAL A 129 5.67 0.04 -8.00
C VAL A 129 5.86 -1.35 -7.43
N LYS A 130 7.11 -1.81 -7.36
CA LYS A 130 7.53 -3.05 -6.69
C LYS A 130 8.53 -2.68 -5.60
N LEU A 131 8.25 -3.08 -4.38
CA LEU A 131 9.11 -2.82 -3.22
C LEU A 131 9.95 -4.05 -2.91
N LYS A 132 11.22 -3.81 -2.58
CA LYS A 132 12.10 -4.82 -2.00
C LYS A 132 11.76 -5.04 -0.52
N GLU A 133 12.38 -6.06 0.05
CA GLU A 133 12.31 -6.28 1.50
C GLU A 133 12.80 -5.04 2.25
N GLY A 134 12.11 -4.66 3.33
CA GLY A 134 12.41 -3.44 4.09
C GLY A 134 12.12 -2.10 3.39
N GLN A 135 11.54 -2.09 2.18
CA GLN A 135 11.12 -0.85 1.50
C GLN A 135 9.63 -0.55 1.66
N VAL A 136 9.26 0.71 1.87
CA VAL A 136 7.88 1.17 2.05
C VAL A 136 7.57 2.39 1.19
N ILE A 137 6.28 2.62 0.92
CA ILE A 137 5.81 3.83 0.25
C ILE A 137 5.42 4.87 1.30
N GLU A 138 6.12 6.01 1.29
CA GLU A 138 5.87 7.16 2.17
C GLU A 138 4.96 8.20 1.50
N ARG A 139 5.17 8.41 0.19
CA ARG A 139 4.48 9.45 -0.59
C ARG A 139 4.09 8.92 -1.96
N THR A 140 3.01 9.48 -2.50
CA THR A 140 2.69 9.34 -3.91
C THR A 140 2.49 10.69 -4.60
N ARG A 141 2.72 10.73 -5.90
CA ARG A 141 2.35 11.85 -6.76
C ARG A 141 1.78 11.37 -8.09
N TRP A 142 0.54 11.74 -8.40
CA TRP A 142 -0.17 11.32 -9.60
C TRP A 142 -0.46 12.53 -10.46
N TYR A 143 -0.25 12.39 -11.77
CA TYR A 143 -0.46 13.42 -12.77
C TYR A 143 -1.52 12.99 -13.78
N TYR A 144 -2.24 13.98 -14.28
CA TYR A 144 -3.21 13.82 -15.36
C TYR A 144 -2.61 14.36 -16.66
N GLU A 145 -2.51 13.52 -17.67
CA GLU A 145 -2.22 13.93 -19.04
C GLU A 145 -3.49 13.52 -19.82
N THR A 146 -4.27 14.52 -20.25
CA THR A 146 -5.50 14.35 -21.05
C THR A 146 -6.52 13.30 -20.52
N LYS A 147 -7.33 13.73 -19.54
CA LYS A 147 -8.54 13.05 -19.03
C LYS A 147 -8.35 11.70 -18.29
N ASN A 148 -7.14 11.13 -18.24
CA ASN A 148 -6.80 9.94 -17.46
C ASN A 148 -5.61 10.20 -16.51
N ILE A 149 -5.52 9.44 -15.41
CA ILE A 149 -4.31 9.40 -14.58
C ILE A 149 -3.27 8.63 -15.39
N THR A 150 -2.27 9.33 -15.91
CA THR A 150 -1.28 8.73 -16.83
C THR A 150 0.03 8.43 -16.15
N LYS A 151 0.42 9.20 -15.12
CA LYS A 151 1.73 9.05 -14.46
C LYS A 151 1.57 9.03 -12.95
N ARG A 152 2.10 8.00 -12.28
CA ARG A 152 2.21 7.92 -10.81
C ARG A 152 3.67 7.79 -10.40
N HIS A 153 4.03 8.46 -9.33
CA HIS A 153 5.35 8.40 -8.72
C HIS A 153 5.19 8.05 -7.26
N PHE A 154 6.11 7.26 -6.76
CA PHE A 154 6.14 6.88 -5.35
C PHE A 154 7.46 7.35 -4.77
N ARG A 155 7.42 7.92 -3.57
CA ARG A 155 8.60 8.04 -2.74
C ARG A 155 8.71 6.76 -1.94
N VAL A 156 9.72 5.97 -2.29
CA VAL A 156 10.03 4.71 -1.63
C VAL A 156 11.19 4.96 -0.67
N CYS A 157 11.08 4.46 0.55
CA CYS A 157 12.11 4.56 1.58
C CYS A 157 12.47 3.18 2.11
N GLU A 158 13.69 3.03 2.61
CA GLU A 158 14.09 1.89 3.42
C GLU A 158 13.71 2.13 4.88
N VAL A 159 13.36 1.05 5.57
CA VAL A 159 12.93 1.06 6.97
C VAL A 159 14.04 0.49 7.84
N SER A 160 14.60 1.31 8.73
CA SER A 160 15.64 0.84 9.65
C SER A 160 14.96 0.21 10.85
N GLN A 161 15.35 -1.02 11.13
CA GLN A 161 14.92 -1.70 12.34
C GLN A 161 15.83 -1.20 13.46
N ARG A 162 15.32 -0.37 14.38
CA ARG A 162 15.99 -0.25 15.67
C ARG A 162 15.87 -1.61 16.35
N HIS A 163 16.92 -2.42 16.26
CA HIS A 163 17.10 -3.51 17.20
C HIS A 163 17.17 -2.87 18.58
N THR A 164 16.12 -3.01 19.38
CA THR A 164 16.26 -2.89 20.82
C THR A 164 17.21 -4.01 21.24
N ASN A 165 18.49 -3.68 21.38
CA ASN A 165 19.45 -4.51 22.09
C ASN A 165 19.03 -4.54 23.57
N LEU A 166 18.01 -5.34 23.86
CA LEU A 166 17.85 -5.93 25.17
C LEU A 166 18.84 -7.09 25.19
N ASN A 167 19.92 -6.93 25.96
CA ASN A 167 21.03 -7.86 26.25
C ASN A 167 22.40 -7.37 25.75
N ARG A 168 22.88 -6.25 26.30
CA ARG A 168 24.32 -6.07 26.54
C ARG A 168 24.59 -5.15 27.73
N LEU A 169 23.94 -5.43 28.86
CA LEU A 169 24.34 -4.93 30.17
C LEU A 169 23.99 -6.02 31.19
N SER A 170 24.86 -7.03 31.28
CA SER A 170 24.98 -7.88 32.46
C SER A 170 26.40 -8.44 32.46
N THR A 171 27.18 -7.90 33.41
CA THR A 171 28.47 -8.35 33.96
C THR A 171 29.65 -8.50 33.01
#